data_AF-A0A4Q3F2Q4-F1
#
_entry.id   AF-A0A4Q3F2Q4-F1
#
_cell.length_a   1.000
_cell.length_b   1.000
_cell.length_c   1.000
_cell.angle_alpha   90.00
_cell.angle_beta   90.00
_cell.angle_gamma   90.00
#
_symmetry.space_group_name_H-M   'P 1'
#
loop_
_entity.id
_entity.type
_entity.pdbx_description
1 polymer ?
#
loop_
_entity_poly.entity_id
_entity_poly.type
_entity_poly.pdbx_seq_one_letter_code
_entity_poly.pdbx_strand_id
1 'polypeptide(L)'
;LSIKDFDMEFAGASKVNLEMNAANVKTLTSGKSEITLQGQATENNVTMSGTGKLNAIDFTVANYRIETRGFSQCKVNVLNELSVNISGAGSVEYKGNPAKINNEHSGATSIKKIL
;
A
#
# COMPACT_ATOMS: atom_id res chain seq x y z
N LEU A 1 -18.30 -3.79 4.68
CA LEU A 1 -18.72 -3.51 3.27
C LEU A 1 -18.18 -4.62 2.39
N SER A 2 -19.00 -5.22 1.51
CA SER A 2 -18.52 -6.14 0.46
C SER A 2 -18.75 -5.45 -0.89
N ILE A 3 -17.67 -5.05 -1.55
CA ILE A 3 -17.73 -4.24 -2.78
C ILE A 3 -16.84 -4.90 -3.83
N LYS A 4 -17.20 -4.80 -5.11
CA LYS A 4 -16.30 -5.23 -6.17
C LYS A 4 -15.11 -4.27 -6.30
N ASP A 5 -15.39 -3.00 -6.57
CA ASP A 5 -14.38 -1.98 -6.85
C ASP A 5 -14.51 -0.83 -5.84
N PHE A 6 -13.41 -0.43 -5.21
CA PHE A 6 -13.38 0.67 -4.25
C PHE A 6 -12.23 1.64 -4.53
N ASP A 7 -12.59 2.87 -4.92
CA ASP A 7 -11.66 3.91 -5.31
C ASP A 7 -11.59 5.00 -4.23
N MET A 8 -10.37 5.30 -3.80
CA MET A 8 -10.04 6.34 -2.85
C MET A 8 -9.08 7.33 -3.47
N GLU A 9 -9.46 8.61 -3.52
CA GLU A 9 -8.61 9.69 -4.01
C GLU A 9 -8.59 10.85 -3.01
N PHE A 10 -7.39 11.26 -2.61
CA PHE A 10 -7.19 12.29 -1.60
C PHE A 10 -6.09 13.28 -2.01
N ALA A 11 -6.28 14.55 -1.67
CA ALA A 11 -5.32 15.62 -1.90
C ALA A 11 -5.12 16.47 -0.64
N GLY A 12 -3.91 17.02 -0.47
CA GLY A 12 -3.56 17.87 0.66
C GLY A 12 -3.16 17.06 1.89
N ALA A 13 -3.73 17.37 3.06
CA ALA A 13 -3.51 16.62 4.30
C ALA A 13 -4.70 15.69 4.56
N SER A 14 -4.46 14.39 4.63
CA SER A 14 -5.53 13.39 4.74
C SER A 14 -5.22 12.30 5.76
N LYS A 15 -6.25 11.90 6.51
CA LYS A 15 -6.21 10.77 7.44
C LYS A 15 -7.41 9.86 7.19
N VAL A 16 -7.16 8.59 6.96
CA VAL A 16 -8.19 7.60 6.60
C VAL A 16 -8.06 6.38 7.51
N ASN A 17 -9.18 5.91 8.06
CA ASN A 17 -9.26 4.63 8.74
C ASN A 17 -10.49 3.90 8.21
N LEU A 18 -10.28 2.74 7.59
CA LEU A 18 -11.34 2.03 6.90
C LEU A 18 -11.22 0.51 7.10
N GLU A 19 -12.37 -0.14 7.32
CA GLU A 19 -12.50 -1.59 7.31
C GLU A 19 -13.40 -1.99 6.12
N MET A 20 -12.87 -2.83 5.23
CA MET A 20 -13.57 -3.22 4.01
C MET A 20 -13.19 -4.60 3.51
N ASN A 21 -14.11 -5.23 2.79
CA ASN A 21 -13.87 -6.40 1.97
C ASN A 21 -14.14 -6.01 0.51
N ALA A 22 -13.11 -6.08 -0.34
CA ALA A 22 -13.24 -5.66 -1.74
C ALA A 22 -12.60 -6.67 -2.71
N ALA A 23 -12.96 -6.66 -3.99
CA ALA A 23 -12.16 -7.36 -4.99
C ALA A 23 -10.96 -6.48 -5.37
N ASN A 24 -11.23 -5.25 -5.82
CA ASN A 24 -10.24 -4.31 -6.31
C ASN A 24 -10.28 -3.02 -5.50
N VAL A 25 -9.11 -2.60 -5.02
CA VAL A 25 -8.93 -1.34 -4.31
C VAL A 25 -7.95 -0.46 -5.07
N LYS A 26 -8.31 0.80 -5.26
CA LYS A 26 -7.41 1.82 -5.79
C LYS A 26 -7.25 2.92 -4.75
N THR A 27 -6.01 3.20 -4.37
CA THR A 27 -5.66 4.25 -3.42
C THR A 27 -4.75 5.26 -4.08
N LEU A 28 -5.23 6.48 -4.28
CA LEU A 28 -4.46 7.59 -4.83
C LEU A 28 -4.35 8.73 -3.82
N THR A 29 -3.12 9.12 -3.46
CA THR A 29 -2.90 10.28 -2.59
C THR A 29 -1.88 11.26 -3.16
N SER A 30 -2.13 12.55 -2.92
CA SER A 30 -1.19 13.64 -3.15
C SER A 30 -1.08 14.53 -1.91
N GLY A 31 0.15 14.84 -1.48
CA GLY A 31 0.42 15.65 -0.29
C GLY A 31 0.87 14.82 0.91
N LYS A 32 0.26 15.04 2.08
CA LYS A 32 0.56 14.31 3.32
C LYS A 32 -0.60 13.39 3.68
N SER A 33 -0.40 12.09 3.60
CA SER A 33 -1.45 11.09 3.86
C SER A 33 -1.06 10.07 4.92
N GLU A 34 -1.98 9.78 5.84
CA GLU A 34 -1.92 8.62 6.74
C GLU A 34 -3.16 7.75 6.53
N ILE A 35 -2.97 6.52 6.05
CA ILE A 35 -4.05 5.60 5.71
C ILE A 35 -3.90 4.34 6.56
N THR A 36 -4.98 3.93 7.21
CA THR A 36 -5.09 2.64 7.91
C THR A 36 -6.21 1.81 7.28
N LEU A 37 -5.87 0.61 6.78
CA LEU A 37 -6.82 -0.32 6.17
C LEU A 37 -6.90 -1.62 6.98
N GLN A 38 -8.10 -2.19 7.06
CA GLN A 38 -8.41 -3.48 7.69
C GLN A 38 -9.38 -4.29 6.83
N GLY A 39 -9.37 -5.62 6.97
CA GLY A 39 -10.23 -6.55 6.22
C GLY A 39 -9.47 -7.32 5.15
N GLN A 40 -10.04 -7.45 3.94
CA GLN A 40 -9.42 -8.22 2.86
C GLN A 40 -9.69 -7.68 1.45
N ALA A 41 -8.75 -7.90 0.53
CA ALA A 41 -9.00 -7.72 -0.89
C ALA A 41 -8.28 -8.72 -1.80
N THR A 42 -8.70 -8.80 -3.06
CA THR A 42 -7.95 -9.52 -4.09
C THR A 42 -6.77 -8.68 -4.57
N GLU A 43 -7.02 -7.42 -4.94
CA GLU A 43 -6.00 -6.51 -5.44
C GLU A 43 -6.06 -5.15 -4.72
N ASN A 44 -4.89 -4.57 -4.47
CA ASN A 44 -4.78 -3.18 -4.04
C ASN A 44 -3.65 -2.48 -4.81
N ASN A 45 -4.03 -1.47 -5.60
CA ASN A 45 -3.13 -0.58 -6.32
C ASN A 45 -3.01 0.74 -5.55
N VAL A 46 -1.83 1.01 -5.01
CA VAL A 46 -1.53 2.17 -4.18
C VAL A 46 -0.58 3.10 -4.93
N THR A 47 -0.97 4.35 -5.09
CA THR A 47 -0.12 5.42 -5.64
C THR A 47 -0.09 6.59 -4.66
N MET A 48 1.09 6.92 -4.14
CA MET A 48 1.27 8.04 -3.20
C MET A 48 2.31 9.03 -3.73
N SER A 49 1.98 10.32 -3.74
CA SER A 49 2.92 11.40 -4.08
C SER A 49 3.05 12.38 -2.92
N GLY A 50 4.28 12.66 -2.48
CA GLY A 50 4.57 13.53 -1.34
C GLY A 50 5.09 12.76 -0.12
N THR A 51 4.39 12.85 1.01
CA THR A 51 4.70 12.12 2.25
C THR A 51 3.55 11.18 2.60
N GLY A 52 3.76 9.88 2.45
CA GLY A 52 2.73 8.87 2.64
C GLY A 52 3.04 7.86 3.73
N LYS A 53 2.06 7.55 4.57
CA LYS A 53 2.09 6.43 5.50
C LYS A 53 0.88 5.52 5.25
N LEU A 54 1.13 4.25 4.98
CA LEU A 54 0.12 3.21 4.81
C LEU A 54 0.31 2.14 5.89
N ASN A 55 -0.68 1.99 6.77
CA ASN A 55 -0.76 0.92 7.78
C ASN A 55 -1.86 -0.08 7.37
N ALA A 56 -1.46 -1.21 6.81
CA ALA A 56 -2.35 -2.22 6.25
C ALA A 56 -1.89 -3.65 6.62
N ILE A 57 -1.34 -3.83 7.82
CA ILE A 57 -0.96 -5.16 8.34
C ILE A 57 -2.19 -6.03 8.62
N ASP A 58 -3.30 -5.38 9.01
CA ASP A 58 -4.59 -6.03 9.27
C ASP A 58 -5.50 -6.06 8.02
N PHE A 59 -4.95 -5.71 6.85
CA PHE A 59 -5.63 -5.79 5.56
C PHE A 59 -4.95 -6.84 4.69
N THR A 60 -5.56 -8.02 4.58
CA THR A 60 -4.98 -9.15 3.85
C THR A 60 -5.30 -9.04 2.37
N VAL A 61 -4.29 -8.91 1.51
CA VAL A 61 -4.50 -8.74 0.06
C VAL A 61 -3.74 -9.81 -0.72
N ALA A 62 -4.36 -10.36 -1.77
CA ALA A 62 -3.69 -11.35 -2.61
C ALA A 62 -2.52 -10.72 -3.38
N ASN A 63 -2.78 -9.62 -4.10
CA ASN A 63 -1.78 -8.92 -4.91
C ASN A 63 -1.69 -7.43 -4.55
N TYR A 64 -0.48 -6.97 -4.24
CA TYR A 64 -0.19 -5.57 -3.97
C TYR A 64 0.66 -4.96 -5.08
N ARG A 65 0.27 -3.76 -5.53
CA ARG A 65 1.13 -2.85 -6.30
C ARG A 65 1.24 -1.54 -5.55
N ILE A 66 2.46 -1.15 -5.19
CA ILE A 66 2.75 0.07 -4.44
C ILE A 66 3.69 0.94 -5.27
N GLU A 67 3.23 2.12 -5.63
CA GLU A 67 4.00 3.13 -6.34
C GLU A 67 4.07 4.40 -5.49
N THR A 68 5.29 4.88 -5.23
CA THR A 68 5.46 6.11 -4.43
C THR A 68 6.48 7.06 -5.03
N ARG A 69 6.19 8.36 -4.93
CA ARG A 69 7.11 9.46 -5.25
C ARG A 69 7.27 10.35 -4.02
N GLY A 70 8.48 10.45 -3.48
CA GLY A 70 8.78 11.25 -2.29
C GLY A 70 9.17 10.38 -1.09
N PHE A 71 8.66 10.73 0.11
CA PHE A 71 8.89 9.95 1.33
C PHE A 71 7.72 9.01 1.62
N SER A 72 7.97 7.72 1.79
CA SER A 72 6.90 6.77 2.09
C SER A 72 7.25 5.71 3.14
N GLN A 73 6.27 5.33 3.94
CA GLN A 73 6.35 4.20 4.87
C GLN A 73 5.10 3.32 4.70
N CYS A 74 5.29 2.09 4.23
CA CYS A 74 4.20 1.16 3.99
C CYS A 74 4.37 -0.07 4.87
N LYS A 75 3.30 -0.49 5.53
CA LYS A 75 3.21 -1.77 6.23
C LYS A 75 2.03 -2.55 5.65
N VAL A 76 2.25 -3.68 4.99
CA VAL A 76 1.22 -4.39 4.23
C VAL A 76 1.18 -5.89 4.53
N ASN A 77 0.04 -6.54 4.32
CA ASN A 77 -0.11 -7.99 4.45
C ASN A 77 -0.51 -8.61 3.11
N VAL A 78 0.40 -9.40 2.53
CA VAL A 78 0.34 -9.85 1.14
C VAL A 78 0.45 -11.38 1.03
N LEU A 79 -0.41 -11.99 0.22
CA LEU A 79 -0.45 -13.45 0.07
C LEU A 79 0.34 -13.97 -1.13
N ASN A 80 0.24 -13.34 -2.30
CA ASN A 80 0.73 -13.91 -3.57
C ASN A 80 1.84 -13.08 -4.21
N GLU A 81 1.56 -11.82 -4.56
CA GLU A 81 2.51 -10.95 -5.27
C GLU A 81 2.61 -9.58 -4.61
N LEU A 82 3.85 -9.12 -4.41
CA LEU A 82 4.16 -7.76 -3.97
C LEU A 82 5.03 -7.06 -5.02
N SER A 83 4.47 -6.06 -5.68
CA SER A 83 5.20 -5.18 -6.59
C SER A 83 5.39 -3.81 -5.95
N VAL A 84 6.63 -3.36 -5.84
CA VAL A 84 7.00 -2.10 -5.20
C VAL A 84 7.85 -1.27 -6.15
N ASN A 85 7.40 -0.05 -6.44
CA ASN A 85 8.14 0.98 -7.14
C ASN A 85 8.25 2.25 -6.27
N ILE A 86 9.47 2.56 -5.80
CA ILE A 86 9.71 3.74 -4.96
C ILE A 86 10.72 4.67 -5.62
N SER A 87 10.28 5.91 -5.87
CA SER A 87 11.14 7.00 -6.31
C SER A 87 11.31 8.00 -5.15
N GLY A 88 12.49 8.05 -4.55
CA GLY A 88 12.79 8.92 -3.41
C GLY A 88 13.36 8.16 -2.21
N ALA A 89 12.71 8.27 -1.05
CA ALA A 89 13.12 7.61 0.17
C ALA A 89 11.95 6.89 0.83
N GLY A 90 12.14 5.66 1.30
CA GLY A 90 11.04 5.00 1.98
C GLY A 90 11.31 3.59 2.45
N SER A 91 10.31 3.03 3.11
CA SER A 91 10.33 1.63 3.53
C SER A 91 9.03 0.91 3.27
N VAL A 92 9.14 -0.37 2.92
CA VAL A 92 8.02 -1.30 2.85
C VAL A 92 8.30 -2.46 3.80
N GLU A 93 7.51 -2.55 4.86
CA GLU A 93 7.43 -3.72 5.72
C GLU A 93 6.26 -4.58 5.25
N TYR A 94 6.48 -5.88 5.06
CA TYR A 94 5.40 -6.78 4.65
C TYR A 94 5.28 -8.00 5.55
N LYS A 95 4.03 -8.41 5.76
CA LYS A 95 3.63 -9.68 6.36
C LYS A 95 3.18 -10.64 5.26
N GLY A 96 3.41 -11.94 5.46
CA GLY A 96 2.97 -13.01 4.57
C GLY A 96 4.11 -13.66 3.81
N ASN A 97 3.76 -14.58 2.91
CA ASN A 97 4.72 -15.39 2.14
C ASN A 97 4.42 -15.28 0.64
N PRO A 98 4.51 -14.09 0.02
CA PRO A 98 4.26 -13.95 -1.40
C PRO A 98 5.26 -14.78 -2.20
N ALA A 99 4.76 -15.53 -3.17
CA ALA A 99 5.59 -16.31 -4.09
C ALA A 99 6.43 -15.41 -5.02
N LYS A 100 6.04 -14.15 -5.21
CA LYS A 100 6.69 -13.19 -6.10
C LYS A 100 6.84 -11.82 -5.46
N ILE A 101 8.05 -11.28 -5.50
CA ILE A 101 8.35 -9.91 -5.06
C ILE A 101 9.11 -9.20 -6.18
N ASN A 102 8.51 -8.16 -6.75
CA ASN A 102 9.16 -7.30 -7.74
C ASN A 102 9.50 -5.97 -7.06
N ASN A 103 10.76 -5.58 -7.14
CA ASN A 103 11.28 -4.40 -6.48
C ASN A 103 12.05 -3.56 -7.50
N GLU A 104 11.52 -2.40 -7.82
CA GLU A 104 12.22 -1.35 -8.55
C GLU A 104 12.29 -0.10 -7.66
N HIS A 105 13.47 0.46 -7.46
CA HIS A 105 13.59 1.69 -6.68
C HIS A 105 14.71 2.57 -7.19
N SER A 106 14.52 3.88 -7.04
CA SER A 106 15.55 4.88 -7.20
C SER A 106 15.66 5.69 -5.90
N GLY A 107 16.84 5.67 -5.28
CA GLY A 107 17.11 6.33 -4.00
C GLY A 107 17.18 5.39 -2.79
N ALA A 108 17.04 5.93 -1.59
CA ALA A 108 17.24 5.21 -0.33
C ALA A 108 15.97 4.46 0.10
N THR A 109 15.86 3.20 -0.30
CA THR A 109 14.67 2.37 -0.05
C THR A 109 15.02 1.06 0.68
N SER A 110 14.17 0.63 1.62
CA SER A 110 14.27 -0.68 2.28
C SER A 110 12.98 -1.48 2.15
N ILE A 111 13.07 -2.74 1.75
CA ILE A 111 11.94 -3.67 1.71
C ILE A 111 12.26 -4.84 2.62
N LYS A 112 11.44 -5.06 3.66
CA LYS A 112 11.71 -6.03 4.72
C LYS A 112 10.47 -6.86 5.05
N LYS A 113 10.64 -8.18 5.11
CA LYS A 113 9.65 -9.06 5.71
C LYS A 113 9.66 -8.92 7.23
N ILE A 114 8.49 -8.79 7.84
CA ILE A 114 8.37 -8.70 9.30
C ILE A 114 7.70 -9.91 9.93
N LEU A 115 6.83 -10.62 9.21
CA LEU A 115 6.10 -11.82 9.66
C LEU A 115 5.78 -12.74 8.48
#